data_AF-A0A409VYL6-F1
#
_entry.id   AF-A0A409VYL6-F1
#
_cell.length_a   1.000
_cell.length_b   1.000
_cell.length_c   1.000
_cell.angle_alpha   90.00
_cell.angle_beta   90.00
_cell.angle_gamma   90.00
#
_symmetry.space_group_name_H-M   'P 1'
#
loop_
_entity.id
_entity.type
_entity.pdbx_description
1 polymer ?
#
loop_
_entity_poly.entity_id
_entity_poly.type
_entity_poly.pdbx_seq_one_letter_code
_entity_poly.pdbx_strand_id
1 'polypeptide(L)'
;MLINSRLETLGGILRPEKLNILTKGVESVRSPVCNLIQYAPHLNHQAFTDAVVESFKSNYGLTPSIQTVHEEDGASVKYIQNGIKELQSWEWKYGQSPEFTQRLEKTFSWGTTVADIKCRHGIIEEVRLNVIGGQPPIPQTETALQFISHNFKGQKYGFIDLDRDSFPTEDAWSNDIKSWLAKTGK
;
A
#
# COMPACT_ATOMS: atom_id res chain seq x y z
N MET A 1 -18.91 -2.08 -10.74
CA MET A 1 -20.17 -1.35 -10.55
C MET A 1 -20.56 -1.40 -9.07
N LEU A 2 -20.95 -0.28 -8.45
CA LEU A 2 -21.40 -0.26 -7.05
C LEU A 2 -22.87 -0.70 -6.96
N ILE A 3 -23.11 -2.02 -6.93
CA ILE A 3 -24.46 -2.57 -6.87
C ILE A 3 -25.02 -2.41 -5.45
N ASN A 4 -24.38 -3.05 -4.47
CA ASN A 4 -24.73 -3.01 -3.05
C ASN A 4 -23.46 -3.11 -2.18
N SER A 5 -22.53 -2.18 -2.37
CA SER A 5 -21.25 -2.16 -1.66
C SER A 5 -21.37 -1.48 -0.30
N ARG A 6 -20.56 -1.89 0.69
CA ARG A 6 -20.47 -1.20 1.99
C ARG A 6 -19.65 0.08 1.86
N LEU A 7 -20.32 1.18 1.51
CA LEU A 7 -19.67 2.46 1.19
C LEU A 7 -18.92 3.08 2.39
N GLU A 8 -19.35 2.79 3.62
CA GLU A 8 -18.65 3.23 4.85
C GLU A 8 -17.25 2.63 4.95
N THR A 9 -17.13 1.31 4.72
CA THR A 9 -15.85 0.60 4.70
C THR A 9 -14.95 1.11 3.58
N LEU A 10 -15.53 1.35 2.39
CA LEU A 10 -14.80 1.90 1.24
C LEU A 10 -14.23 3.29 1.56
N GLY A 11 -15.04 4.15 2.19
CA GLY A 11 -14.62 5.49 2.59
C GLY A 11 -13.46 5.48 3.59
N GLY A 12 -13.43 4.52 4.52
CA GLY A 12 -12.32 4.35 5.46
C GLY A 12 -11.01 3.94 4.77
N ILE A 13 -11.07 2.96 3.87
CA ILE A 13 -9.87 2.42 3.20
C ILE A 13 -9.28 3.40 2.18
N LEU A 14 -10.11 4.20 1.51
CA LEU A 14 -9.67 5.18 0.51
C LEU A 14 -9.22 6.52 1.11
N ARG A 15 -9.35 6.69 2.42
CA ARG A 15 -8.85 7.86 3.15
C ARG A 15 -7.57 7.46 3.88
N PRO A 16 -6.40 7.55 3.23
CA PRO A 16 -5.17 7.44 3.98
C PRO A 16 -5.19 8.52 5.08
N GLU A 17 -4.66 8.19 6.26
CA GLU A 17 -4.27 9.21 7.24
C GLU A 17 -3.33 10.21 6.55
N LYS A 18 -3.16 11.42 7.09
CA LYS A 18 -2.31 12.46 6.48
C LYS A 18 -0.85 11.99 6.40
N LEU A 19 -0.53 11.21 5.37
CA LEU A 19 0.80 10.78 5.04
C LEU A 19 1.41 11.95 4.27
N ASN A 20 2.44 12.57 4.84
CA ASN A 20 3.23 13.59 4.15
C ASN A 20 4.10 12.90 3.07
N ILE A 21 3.44 12.37 2.03
CA ILE A 21 4.04 11.68 0.90
C ILE A 21 4.10 12.64 -0.28
N LEU A 22 5.30 12.89 -0.76
CA LEU A 22 5.56 13.58 -2.02
C LEU A 22 5.82 12.52 -3.08
N THR A 23 4.94 12.41 -4.07
CA THR A 23 5.05 11.42 -5.16
C THR A 23 4.80 12.06 -6.52
N LYS A 24 5.31 11.43 -7.58
CA LYS A 24 5.04 11.80 -8.98
C LYS A 24 3.77 11.14 -9.55
N GLY A 25 3.06 10.35 -8.74
CA GLY A 25 1.83 9.68 -9.15
C GLY A 25 0.66 10.62 -9.40
N VAL A 26 -0.31 10.17 -10.20
CA VAL A 26 -1.57 10.89 -10.41
C VAL A 26 -2.46 10.69 -9.17
N GLU A 27 -2.89 11.78 -8.56
CA GLU A 27 -3.81 11.74 -7.43
C GLU A 27 -5.19 11.21 -7.85
N SER A 28 -5.83 10.45 -6.96
CA SER A 28 -7.19 9.98 -7.18
C SER A 28 -8.18 11.15 -7.11
N VAL A 29 -9.03 11.28 -8.13
CA VAL A 29 -10.13 12.26 -8.12
C VAL A 29 -11.24 11.75 -7.23
N ARG A 30 -11.60 12.52 -6.20
CA ARG A 30 -12.70 12.19 -5.31
C ARG A 30 -14.03 12.55 -5.96
N SER A 31 -14.93 11.57 -6.04
CA SER A 31 -16.28 11.75 -6.54
C SER A 31 -17.30 11.21 -5.54
N PRO A 32 -18.45 11.87 -5.34
CA PRO A 32 -19.58 11.28 -4.64
C PRO A 32 -20.02 10.00 -5.35
N VAL A 33 -20.28 8.95 -4.57
CA VAL A 33 -20.72 7.64 -5.09
C VAL A 33 -21.98 7.19 -4.37
N CYS A 34 -22.80 6.39 -5.06
CA CYS A 34 -23.99 5.76 -4.50
C CYS A 34 -24.11 4.31 -4.99
N ASN A 35 -24.89 3.51 -4.27
CA ASN A 35 -25.21 2.15 -4.68
C ASN A 35 -26.44 2.15 -5.60
N LEU A 36 -26.42 1.32 -6.64
CA LEU A 36 -27.55 1.20 -7.56
C LEU A 36 -28.84 0.71 -6.88
N ILE A 37 -28.74 -0.08 -5.81
CA ILE A 37 -29.91 -0.53 -5.04
C ILE A 37 -30.76 0.61 -4.44
N GLN A 38 -30.20 1.82 -4.33
CA GLN A 38 -30.96 3.00 -3.89
C GLN A 38 -32.05 3.40 -4.91
N TYR A 39 -31.85 3.08 -6.19
CA TYR A 39 -32.79 3.35 -7.27
C TYR A 39 -33.55 2.11 -7.73
N ALA A 40 -32.94 0.92 -7.57
CA ALA A 40 -33.55 -0.36 -7.92
C ALA A 40 -33.37 -1.36 -6.75
N PRO A 41 -34.27 -1.37 -5.75
CA PRO A 41 -34.09 -2.13 -4.51
C PRO A 41 -33.93 -3.64 -4.67
N HIS A 42 -34.47 -4.21 -5.76
CA HIS A 42 -34.40 -5.63 -6.06
C HIS A 42 -33.19 -6.00 -6.94
N LEU A 43 -32.37 -5.02 -7.33
CA LEU A 43 -31.20 -5.27 -8.18
C LEU A 43 -30.17 -6.12 -7.42
N ASN A 44 -29.74 -7.19 -8.06
CA ASN A 44 -28.64 -8.03 -7.59
C ASN A 44 -27.56 -8.15 -8.67
N HIS A 45 -26.47 -8.84 -8.34
CA HIS A 45 -25.36 -9.04 -9.28
C HIS A 45 -25.81 -9.74 -10.58
N GLN A 46 -26.61 -10.81 -10.46
CA GLN A 46 -27.06 -11.59 -11.62
C GLN A 46 -27.90 -10.74 -12.57
N ALA A 47 -28.92 -10.05 -12.05
CA ALA A 47 -29.80 -9.19 -12.83
C ALA A 47 -29.04 -8.06 -13.54
N PHE A 48 -28.02 -7.47 -12.88
CA PHE A 48 -27.16 -6.48 -13.51
C PHE A 48 -26.33 -7.09 -14.65
N THR A 49 -25.69 -8.24 -14.41
CA THR A 49 -24.86 -8.92 -15.42
C THR A 49 -25.69 -9.35 -16.63
N ASP A 50 -26.88 -9.90 -16.42
CA ASP A 50 -27.80 -10.31 -17.49
C ASP A 50 -28.18 -9.12 -18.38
N ALA A 51 -28.52 -7.98 -17.78
CA ALA A 51 -28.86 -6.76 -18.51
C ALA A 51 -27.67 -6.22 -19.34
N VAL A 52 -26.44 -6.28 -18.81
CA VAL A 52 -25.23 -5.89 -19.54
C VAL A 52 -24.99 -6.84 -20.73
N VAL A 53 -25.16 -8.15 -20.53
CA VAL A 53 -25.00 -9.15 -21.59
C VAL A 53 -26.03 -8.93 -22.70
N GLU A 54 -27.30 -8.71 -22.35
CA GLU A 54 -28.36 -8.44 -23.31
C GLU A 54 -28.10 -7.17 -24.12
N SER A 55 -27.71 -6.09 -23.43
CA SER A 55 -27.36 -4.82 -24.09
C SER A 55 -26.19 -4.98 -25.05
N PHE A 56 -25.14 -5.71 -24.64
CA PHE A 56 -24.00 -6.02 -25.49
C PHE A 56 -24.41 -6.85 -26.72
N LYS A 57 -25.23 -7.89 -26.53
CA LYS A 57 -25.73 -8.72 -27.64
C LYS A 57 -26.53 -7.90 -28.65
N SER A 58 -27.43 -7.06 -28.17
CA SER A 58 -28.24 -6.17 -29.00
C SER A 58 -27.37 -5.20 -29.81
N ASN A 59 -26.38 -4.58 -29.16
CA ASN A 59 -25.51 -3.60 -29.80
C ASN A 59 -24.62 -4.19 -30.91
N TYR A 60 -24.23 -5.46 -30.79
CA TYR A 60 -23.33 -6.12 -31.74
C TYR A 60 -24.00 -7.21 -32.60
N GLY A 61 -25.32 -7.39 -32.50
CA GLY A 61 -26.05 -8.40 -33.26
C GLY A 61 -25.63 -9.84 -32.95
N LEU A 62 -25.21 -10.11 -31.71
CA LEU A 62 -24.62 -11.38 -31.31
C LEU A 62 -25.69 -12.37 -30.82
N THR A 63 -25.62 -13.60 -31.32
CA THR A 63 -26.42 -14.75 -30.87
C THR A 63 -25.67 -15.87 -30.10
N PRO A 64 -24.36 -15.77 -29.75
CA PRO A 64 -23.65 -16.89 -29.16
C PRO A 64 -24.14 -17.21 -27.74
N SER A 65 -23.94 -18.46 -27.36
CA SER A 65 -24.17 -18.97 -26.00
C SER A 65 -23.18 -18.33 -25.02
N ILE A 66 -23.65 -18.15 -23.79
CA ILE A 66 -22.78 -17.69 -22.69
C ILE A 66 -21.83 -18.84 -22.36
N GLN A 67 -20.53 -18.53 -22.29
CA GLN A 67 -19.52 -19.46 -21.79
C GLN A 67 -19.21 -19.09 -20.34
N THR A 68 -19.49 -20.00 -19.41
CA THR A 68 -19.10 -19.86 -18.02
C THR A 68 -17.69 -20.39 -17.86
N VAL A 69 -16.83 -19.62 -17.18
CA VAL A 69 -15.46 -20.02 -16.84
C VAL A 69 -15.36 -20.13 -15.33
N HIS A 70 -14.89 -21.28 -14.87
CA HIS A 70 -14.59 -21.58 -13.47
C HIS A 70 -13.08 -21.48 -13.21
N GLU A 71 -12.70 -21.34 -11.94
CA GLU A 71 -11.29 -21.24 -11.56
C GLU A 71 -10.48 -22.49 -12.00
N GLU A 72 -11.12 -23.65 -11.94
CA GLU A 72 -10.56 -24.94 -12.37
C GLU A 72 -10.26 -25.02 -13.87
N ASP A 73 -11.01 -24.30 -14.72
CA ASP A 73 -10.80 -24.30 -16.17
C ASP A 73 -9.45 -23.67 -16.55
N GLY A 74 -9.04 -22.64 -15.81
CA GLY A 74 -7.75 -21.98 -15.98
C GLY A 74 -6.62 -22.62 -15.20
N ALA A 75 -6.92 -23.48 -14.23
CA ALA A 75 -5.94 -24.04 -13.29
C ALA A 75 -4.89 -24.91 -13.97
N SER A 76 -5.17 -25.50 -15.14
CA SER A 76 -4.20 -26.31 -15.90
C SER A 76 -3.38 -25.50 -16.91
N VAL A 77 -3.75 -24.24 -17.17
CA VAL A 77 -3.11 -23.42 -18.19
C VAL A 77 -1.91 -22.67 -17.60
N LYS A 78 -0.70 -23.08 -17.98
CA LYS A 78 0.56 -22.51 -17.45
C LYS A 78 0.64 -20.99 -17.56
N TYR A 79 0.12 -20.40 -18.64
CA TYR A 79 0.07 -18.95 -18.83
C TYR A 79 -0.79 -18.27 -17.75
N ILE A 80 -1.99 -18.80 -17.47
CA ILE A 80 -2.89 -18.27 -16.44
C ILE A 80 -2.27 -18.42 -15.06
N GLN A 81 -1.68 -19.58 -14.75
CA GLN A 81 -0.98 -19.78 -13.47
C GLN A 81 0.16 -18.78 -13.27
N ASN A 82 0.96 -18.52 -14.31
CA ASN A 82 2.04 -17.54 -14.24
C ASN A 82 1.51 -16.13 -14.03
N GLY A 83 0.43 -15.74 -14.73
CA GLY A 83 -0.22 -14.46 -14.54
C GLY A 83 -0.78 -14.29 -13.12
N ILE A 84 -1.42 -15.32 -12.55
CA ILE A 84 -1.90 -15.29 -11.16
C ILE A 84 -0.74 -15.09 -10.19
N LYS A 85 0.35 -15.85 -10.36
CA LYS A 85 1.56 -15.72 -9.51
C LYS A 85 2.17 -14.33 -9.61
N GLU A 86 2.24 -13.77 -10.81
CA GLU A 86 2.72 -12.40 -11.05
C GLU A 86 1.82 -11.37 -10.35
N LEU A 87 0.50 -11.41 -10.57
CA LEU A 87 -0.45 -10.49 -9.94
C LEU A 87 -0.44 -10.58 -8.40
N GLN A 88 -0.10 -11.75 -7.86
CA GLN A 88 0.03 -11.97 -6.42
C GLN A 88 1.39 -11.55 -5.85
N SER A 89 2.42 -11.42 -6.70
CA SER A 89 3.77 -11.03 -6.30
C SER A 89 3.81 -9.65 -5.66
N TRP A 90 4.79 -9.43 -4.79
CA TRP A 90 4.99 -8.12 -4.16
C TRP A 90 5.46 -7.09 -5.19
N GLU A 91 6.27 -7.55 -6.14
CA GLU A 91 6.84 -6.77 -7.24
C GLU A 91 5.74 -6.17 -8.11
N TRP A 92 4.64 -6.92 -8.33
CA TRP A 92 3.46 -6.39 -9.01
C TRP A 92 2.63 -5.47 -8.10
N LYS A 93 2.27 -5.94 -6.90
CA LYS A 93 1.36 -5.20 -5.99
C LYS A 93 1.91 -3.85 -5.54
N TYR A 94 3.22 -3.77 -5.31
CA TYR A 94 3.87 -2.61 -4.68
C TYR A 94 5.07 -2.11 -5.49
N GLY A 95 5.75 -2.99 -6.23
CA GLY A 95 6.95 -2.65 -7.00
C GLY A 95 6.71 -1.67 -8.15
N GLN A 96 5.46 -1.51 -8.60
CA GLN A 96 5.06 -0.51 -9.59
C GLN A 96 4.74 0.87 -8.99
N SER A 97 4.88 1.03 -7.67
CA SER A 97 4.65 2.32 -7.02
C SER A 97 5.64 3.37 -7.55
N PRO A 98 5.17 4.56 -7.98
CA PRO A 98 6.05 5.65 -8.39
C PRO A 98 7.03 6.02 -7.28
N GLU A 99 8.15 6.63 -7.66
CA GLU A 99 9.09 7.22 -6.70
C GLU A 99 8.33 8.18 -5.76
N PHE A 100 8.59 8.05 -4.46
CA PHE A 100 8.04 8.94 -3.46
C PHE A 100 9.02 9.21 -2.33
N THR A 101 8.80 10.31 -1.62
CA THR A 101 9.47 10.63 -0.36
C THR A 101 8.42 10.86 0.70
N GLN A 102 8.53 10.15 1.81
CA GLN A 102 7.64 10.32 2.96
C GLN A 102 8.39 10.98 4.10
N ARG A 103 7.82 12.06 4.63
CA ARG A 103 8.28 12.68 5.87
C ARG A 103 7.44 12.20 7.05
N LEU A 104 8.10 11.67 8.07
CA LEU A 104 7.49 11.27 9.34
C LEU A 104 8.07 12.11 10.47
N GLU A 105 7.25 12.37 11.48
CA GLU A 105 7.65 13.09 12.68
C GLU A 105 7.01 12.44 13.90
N LYS A 106 7.81 12.25 14.95
CA LYS A 106 7.32 11.74 16.23
C LYS A 106 8.09 12.32 17.40
N THR A 107 7.35 12.83 18.38
CA THR A 107 7.90 13.28 19.67
C THR A 107 7.96 12.12 20.66
N PHE A 108 9.16 11.89 21.20
CA PHE A 108 9.44 10.97 22.30
C PHE A 108 9.75 11.78 23.57
N SER A 109 9.87 11.11 24.72
CA SER A 109 10.22 11.76 25.99
C SER A 109 11.59 12.44 25.96
N TRP A 110 12.49 11.97 25.10
CA TRP A 110 13.86 12.42 24.98
C TRP A 110 14.10 13.39 23.82
N GLY A 111 13.12 13.63 22.95
CA GLY A 111 13.26 14.51 21.79
C GLY A 111 12.30 14.18 20.65
N THR A 112 12.25 15.02 19.63
CA THR A 112 11.45 14.78 18.42
C THR A 112 12.32 14.18 17.33
N THR A 113 11.93 13.04 16.78
CA THR A 113 12.61 12.44 15.62
C THR A 113 11.84 12.74 14.34
N VAL A 114 12.57 13.19 13.33
CA VAL A 114 12.09 13.38 11.97
C VAL A 114 12.78 12.37 11.06
N ALA A 115 12.00 11.67 10.24
CA ALA A 115 12.50 10.72 9.27
C ALA A 115 12.03 11.09 7.86
N ASP A 116 12.96 11.27 6.94
CA ASP A 116 12.68 11.42 5.51
C ASP A 116 13.05 10.10 4.81
N ILE A 117 12.05 9.37 4.31
CA ILE A 117 12.20 8.05 3.69
C ILE A 117 11.95 8.19 2.19
N LYS A 118 12.98 7.92 1.39
CA LYS A 118 12.89 7.91 -0.08
C LYS A 118 12.72 6.47 -0.57
N CYS A 119 11.69 6.24 -1.37
CA CYS A 119 11.37 4.93 -1.94
C CYS A 119 11.25 4.99 -3.47
N ARG A 120 11.72 3.93 -4.13
CA ARG A 120 11.55 3.69 -5.57
C ARG A 120 11.22 2.22 -5.79
N HIS A 121 10.21 1.94 -6.61
CA HIS A 121 9.68 0.58 -6.83
C HIS A 121 9.33 -0.14 -5.51
N GLY A 122 8.78 0.60 -4.54
CA GLY A 122 8.46 0.10 -3.20
C GLY A 122 9.67 -0.27 -2.33
N ILE A 123 10.90 -0.08 -2.80
CA ILE A 123 12.15 -0.35 -2.08
C ILE A 123 12.68 0.96 -1.48
N ILE A 124 13.13 0.91 -0.24
CA ILE A 124 13.75 2.03 0.46
C ILE A 124 15.14 2.26 -0.11
N GLU A 125 15.37 3.44 -0.69
CA GLU A 125 16.67 3.83 -1.24
C GLU A 125 17.52 4.60 -0.23
N GLU A 126 16.85 5.40 0.60
CA GLU A 126 17.47 6.30 1.55
C GLU A 126 16.52 6.57 2.71
N VAL A 127 17.09 6.61 3.91
CA VAL A 127 16.44 7.11 5.11
C VAL A 127 17.35 8.19 5.70
N ARG A 128 16.79 9.36 5.99
CA ARG A 128 17.49 10.42 6.72
C ARG A 128 16.79 10.64 8.05
N LEU A 129 17.52 10.47 9.14
CA LEU A 129 17.01 10.65 10.49
C LEU A 129 17.64 11.88 11.13
N ASN A 130 16.81 12.69 11.76
CA ASN A 130 17.25 13.85 12.53
C ASN A 130 16.50 13.88 13.86
N VAL A 131 17.18 14.27 14.94
CA VAL A 131 16.56 14.48 16.25
C VAL A 131 16.59 15.97 16.58
N ILE A 132 15.43 16.54 16.91
CA ILE A 132 15.19 17.94 17.21
C ILE A 132 14.74 18.07 18.67
N GLY A 133 15.50 18.83 19.46
CA GLY A 133 15.23 19.03 20.90
C GLY A 133 15.57 17.80 21.75
N GLY A 134 15.87 18.02 23.03
CA GLY A 134 16.38 17.00 23.96
C GLY A 134 17.79 17.30 24.47
N GLN A 135 18.26 16.55 25.48
CA GLN A 135 19.67 16.56 25.88
C GLN A 135 20.53 16.16 24.67
N PRO A 136 21.73 16.75 24.48
CA PRO A 136 22.51 16.58 23.26
C PRO A 136 22.80 15.09 23.05
N PRO A 137 22.73 14.59 21.81
CA PRO A 137 23.04 13.20 21.58
C PRO A 137 24.53 12.98 21.83
N ILE A 138 24.83 12.07 22.75
CA ILE A 138 26.16 11.47 22.93
C ILE A 138 26.67 11.01 21.54
N PRO A 139 27.98 11.06 21.22
CA PRO A 139 28.50 10.66 19.89
C PRO A 139 28.01 9.30 19.38
N GLN A 140 27.62 8.39 20.29
CA GLN A 140 26.99 7.10 19.93
C GLN A 140 25.66 7.24 19.17
N THR A 141 24.96 8.38 19.27
CA THR A 141 23.66 8.62 18.63
C THR A 141 23.78 8.76 17.13
N GLU A 142 24.74 9.55 16.65
CA GLU A 142 24.94 9.74 15.21
C GLU A 142 25.28 8.41 14.54
N THR A 143 26.15 7.62 15.16
CA THR A 143 26.48 6.26 14.71
C THR A 143 25.25 5.36 14.68
N ALA A 144 24.41 5.40 15.70
CA ALA A 144 23.18 4.62 15.74
C ALA A 144 22.17 5.08 14.68
N LEU A 145 21.94 6.38 14.49
CA LEU A 145 21.05 6.91 13.44
C LEU A 145 21.52 6.52 12.03
N GLN A 146 22.83 6.61 11.77
CA GLN A 146 23.43 6.16 10.52
C GLN A 146 23.24 4.65 10.32
N PHE A 147 23.40 3.86 11.39
CA PHE A 147 23.14 2.42 11.33
C PHE A 147 21.66 2.13 11.03
N ILE A 148 20.70 2.75 11.74
CA ILE A 148 19.26 2.57 11.46
C ILE A 148 19.00 2.90 9.99
N SER A 149 19.51 4.04 9.52
CA SER A 149 19.32 4.50 8.16
C SER A 149 19.88 3.51 7.13
N HIS A 150 21.05 2.93 7.39
CA HIS A 150 21.66 1.92 6.54
C HIS A 150 20.89 0.60 6.56
N ASN A 151 20.46 0.15 7.74
CA ASN A 151 19.76 -1.13 7.90
C ASN A 151 18.41 -1.16 7.15
N PHE A 152 17.70 -0.03 7.12
CA PHE A 152 16.44 0.12 6.38
C PHE A 152 16.63 0.17 4.86
N LYS A 153 17.82 0.55 4.37
CA LYS A 153 18.10 0.64 2.94
C LYS A 153 18.03 -0.74 2.27
N GLY A 154 17.36 -0.78 1.13
CA GLY A 154 17.14 -1.99 0.33
C GLY A 154 15.98 -2.86 0.83
N GLN A 155 15.34 -2.50 1.94
CA GLN A 155 14.15 -3.21 2.43
C GLN A 155 12.87 -2.75 1.71
N LYS A 156 11.84 -3.60 1.75
CA LYS A 156 10.51 -3.33 1.18
C LYS A 156 9.75 -2.37 2.11
N TYR A 157 9.33 -1.22 1.60
CA TYR A 157 8.55 -0.24 2.37
C TYR A 157 7.24 -0.88 2.89
N GLY A 158 6.94 -0.73 4.18
CA GLY A 158 5.81 -1.40 4.86
C GLY A 158 6.10 -2.84 5.34
N PHE A 159 7.23 -3.42 4.94
CA PHE A 159 7.64 -4.80 5.24
C PHE A 159 9.09 -4.84 5.74
N ILE A 160 9.35 -4.12 6.84
CA ILE A 160 10.68 -3.99 7.43
C ILE A 160 10.99 -5.19 8.33
N ASP A 161 12.16 -5.77 8.12
CA ASP A 161 12.83 -6.71 9.00
C ASP A 161 13.76 -5.94 9.95
N LEU A 162 13.40 -5.93 11.22
CA LEU A 162 14.14 -5.22 12.28
C LEU A 162 15.35 -6.01 12.79
N ASP A 163 15.43 -7.31 12.52
CA ASP A 163 16.45 -8.21 13.04
C ASP A 163 17.58 -8.48 12.04
N ARG A 164 17.55 -7.79 10.89
CA ARG A 164 18.47 -8.01 9.75
C ARG A 164 19.94 -7.88 10.12
N ASP A 165 20.31 -6.91 10.95
CA ASP A 165 21.70 -6.69 11.39
C ASP A 165 21.73 -6.49 12.91
N SER A 166 22.67 -7.17 13.58
CA SER A 166 22.91 -6.98 15.02
C SER A 166 23.39 -5.56 15.30
N PHE A 167 22.63 -4.84 16.12
CA PHE A 167 22.95 -3.46 16.47
C PHE A 167 24.19 -3.38 17.37
N PRO A 168 25.04 -2.34 17.22
CA PRO A 168 26.19 -2.17 18.10
C PRO A 168 25.81 -1.91 19.57
N THR A 169 24.63 -1.34 19.83
CA THR A 169 24.11 -1.05 21.17
C THR A 169 22.59 -1.26 21.25
N GLU A 170 22.10 -1.74 22.40
CA GLU A 170 20.67 -1.95 22.72
C GLU A 170 20.09 -0.79 23.53
N ASP A 171 20.37 0.45 23.13
CA ASP A 171 19.91 1.61 23.88
C ASP A 171 18.41 1.86 23.64
N ALA A 172 17.67 2.18 24.70
CA ALA A 172 16.21 2.31 24.68
C ALA A 172 15.67 3.27 23.60
N TRP A 173 16.34 4.41 23.38
CA TRP A 173 15.94 5.40 22.37
C TRP A 173 16.07 4.86 20.93
N SER A 174 17.06 4.01 20.65
CA SER A 174 17.24 3.41 19.32
C SER A 174 16.12 2.41 19.02
N ASN A 175 15.66 1.67 20.04
CA ASN A 175 14.55 0.74 19.94
C ASN A 175 13.21 1.45 19.75
N ASP A 176 13.04 2.62 20.39
CA ASP A 176 11.89 3.50 20.17
C ASP A 176 11.77 3.93 18.69
N ILE A 177 12.88 4.40 18.10
CA ILE A 177 12.91 4.82 16.69
C ILE A 177 12.63 3.63 15.77
N LYS A 178 13.27 2.47 15.97
CA LYS A 178 13.04 1.26 15.17
C LYS A 178 11.56 0.84 15.18
N SER A 179 11.00 0.72 16.38
CA SER A 179 9.62 0.28 16.59
C SER A 179 8.62 1.27 15.98
N TRP A 180 8.96 2.55 15.98
CA TRP A 180 8.18 3.57 15.30
C TRP A 180 8.26 3.44 13.78
N LEU A 181 9.46 3.39 13.21
CA LEU A 181 9.65 3.32 11.75
C LEU A 181 9.11 2.03 11.14
N ALA A 182 9.19 0.89 11.83
CA ALA A 182 8.64 -0.38 11.35
C ALA A 182 7.12 -0.43 11.27
N LYS A 183 6.42 0.48 11.95
CA LYS A 183 4.96 0.64 11.83
C LYS A 183 4.57 1.48 10.62
N THR A 184 5.53 2.10 9.94
CA THR A 184 5.25 2.96 8.78
C THR A 184 4.95 2.12 7.54
N GLY A 185 3.89 2.47 6.83
CA GLY A 185 3.50 1.82 5.57
C GLY A 185 2.57 0.62 5.73
N LYS A 186 2.06 0.36 6.94
CA LYS A 186 0.98 -0.59 7.23
C LYS A 186 -0.36 0.12 7.45
#